data_AF-A0A1G5HSM6-F1
#
_entry.id   AF-A0A1G5HSM6-F1
#
_cell.length_a   1.000
_cell.length_b   1.000
_cell.length_c   1.000
_cell.angle_alpha   90.00
_cell.angle_beta   90.00
_cell.angle_gamma   90.00
#
_symmetry.space_group_name_H-M   'P 1'
#
loop_
_entity.id
_entity.type
_entity.pdbx_description
1 polymer ?
#
loop_
_entity_poly.entity_id
_entity_poly.type
_entity_poly.pdbx_seq_one_letter_code
_entity_poly.pdbx_strand_id
1 'polypeptide(L)'
;MSTNQKAIEYLENNDYDAALALFQKALNDSRDVQSLTNLSWIYYHEEGDIEAAIELAQEAVALKPTSHFPYSLLGELLVQMERWEEAAVVLSDSIAVEPSKEAYNNLAIAKYHLGELEQASALFLKSAGPSDYAMYSHVHCLIQLGHTIEAKHKLDAFLESDDDFVGEVHVAELYLELACFSEAMHWFEKSWDTYSKSPDWVCRYIYALVQTNAMERAVEIAEECIRLKQDDIEEAQAEDCDENWTESDKVAYVTRLQNEKTEYEYLIQRISQGYVPPFKFTTSSSSKCYLFGCSRHSHPEYRD
;
A
#
# COMPACT_ATOMS: atom_id res chain seq x y z
N MET A 1 31.00 22.46 4.68
CA MET A 1 29.92 21.60 4.19
C MET A 1 30.53 20.43 3.44
N SER A 2 30.33 19.21 3.92
CA SER A 2 30.79 18.00 3.24
C SER A 2 30.10 17.85 1.87
N THR A 3 30.66 17.04 0.97
CA THR A 3 30.01 16.70 -0.31
C THR A 3 28.60 16.15 -0.06
N ASN A 4 28.42 15.38 1.01
CA ASN A 4 27.13 14.85 1.44
C ASN A 4 26.13 15.93 1.87
N GLN A 5 26.53 16.89 2.73
CA GLN A 5 25.63 17.97 3.13
C GLN A 5 25.19 18.84 1.94
N LYS A 6 26.09 19.07 0.97
CA LYS A 6 25.72 19.74 -0.29
C LYS A 6 24.69 18.95 -1.07
N ALA A 7 24.88 17.63 -1.22
CA ALA A 7 23.94 16.78 -1.92
C ALA A 7 22.54 16.85 -1.29
N ILE A 8 22.48 16.82 0.04
CA ILE A 8 21.22 16.93 0.79
C ILE A 8 20.57 18.30 0.62
N GLU A 9 21.33 19.40 0.60
CA GLU A 9 20.79 20.74 0.34
C GLU A 9 20.19 20.85 -1.08
N TYR A 10 20.84 20.28 -2.10
CA TYR A 10 20.26 20.22 -3.44
C TYR A 10 19.00 19.37 -3.49
N LEU A 11 18.99 18.22 -2.79
CA LEU A 11 17.82 17.37 -2.67
C LEU A 11 16.64 18.10 -1.99
N GLU A 12 16.90 18.82 -0.90
CA GLU A 12 15.88 19.62 -0.20
C GLU A 12 15.31 20.76 -1.06
N ASN A 13 16.07 21.23 -2.06
CA ASN A 13 15.66 22.22 -3.04
C ASN A 13 15.03 21.60 -4.31
N ASN A 14 14.82 20.27 -4.34
CA ASN A 14 14.31 19.49 -5.47
C ASN A 14 15.21 19.53 -6.73
N ASP A 15 16.51 19.78 -6.57
CA ASP A 15 17.50 19.68 -7.64
C ASP A 15 18.15 18.29 -7.59
N TYR A 16 17.40 17.30 -8.09
CA TYR A 16 17.74 15.89 -8.01
C TYR A 16 19.00 15.53 -8.81
N ASP A 17 19.17 16.13 -10.00
CA ASP A 17 20.35 15.92 -10.84
C ASP A 17 21.64 16.36 -10.12
N ALA A 18 21.62 17.55 -9.50
CA ALA A 18 22.78 18.04 -8.75
C ALA A 18 23.03 17.21 -7.48
N ALA A 19 21.97 16.79 -6.78
CA ALA A 19 22.06 15.92 -5.62
C ALA A 19 22.69 14.58 -5.99
N LEU A 20 22.22 13.92 -7.06
CA LEU A 20 22.73 12.64 -7.55
C LEU A 20 24.21 12.73 -7.92
N ALA A 21 24.60 13.75 -8.68
CA ALA A 21 26.00 13.95 -9.05
C ALA A 21 26.90 14.12 -7.82
N LEU A 22 26.41 14.78 -6.76
CA LEU A 22 27.14 14.95 -5.51
C LEU A 22 27.17 13.68 -4.66
N PHE A 23 26.10 12.88 -4.61
CA PHE A 23 26.12 11.58 -3.94
C PHE A 23 27.07 10.60 -4.64
N GLN A 24 27.08 10.56 -5.98
CA GLN A 24 28.06 9.78 -6.76
C GLN A 24 29.49 10.24 -6.46
N LYS A 25 29.72 11.56 -6.39
CA LYS A 25 31.02 12.10 -6.00
C LYS A 25 31.39 11.71 -4.57
N ALA A 26 30.46 11.79 -3.62
CA ALA A 26 30.70 11.42 -2.23
C ALA A 26 31.12 9.95 -2.11
N LEU A 27 30.49 9.05 -2.87
CA LEU A 27 30.88 7.64 -2.96
C LEU A 27 32.30 7.45 -3.53
N ASN A 28 32.65 8.21 -4.55
CA ASN A 28 33.98 8.15 -5.16
C ASN A 28 35.08 8.70 -4.24
N ASP A 29 34.75 9.73 -3.44
CA ASP A 29 35.66 10.33 -2.46
C ASP A 29 35.87 9.37 -1.25
N SER A 30 34.80 8.74 -0.76
CA SER A 30 34.83 7.73 0.31
C SER A 30 33.72 6.71 0.10
N ARG A 31 34.08 5.43 0.00
CA ARG A 31 33.13 4.32 -0.14
C ARG A 31 32.85 3.72 1.23
N ASP A 32 31.91 4.32 1.95
CA ASP A 32 31.54 3.98 3.32
C ASP A 32 30.02 3.80 3.46
N VAL A 33 29.56 3.43 4.66
CA VAL A 33 28.14 3.19 4.95
C VAL A 33 27.28 4.39 4.53
N GLN A 34 27.71 5.61 4.87
CA GLN A 34 26.93 6.82 4.60
C GLN A 34 26.80 7.09 3.10
N SER A 35 27.91 7.07 2.37
CA SER A 35 27.89 7.37 0.94
C SER A 35 27.17 6.30 0.13
N LEU A 36 27.33 5.03 0.49
CA LEU A 36 26.61 3.90 -0.14
C LEU A 36 25.10 3.99 0.10
N THR A 37 24.67 4.19 1.35
CA THR A 37 23.25 4.26 1.69
C THR A 37 22.58 5.49 1.08
N ASN A 38 23.23 6.66 1.09
CA ASN A 38 22.64 7.86 0.53
C ASN A 38 22.50 7.80 -0.99
N LEU A 39 23.50 7.23 -1.68
CA LEU A 39 23.39 7.02 -3.13
C LEU A 39 22.35 5.94 -3.47
N SER A 40 22.26 4.86 -2.69
CA SER A 40 21.21 3.86 -2.83
C SER A 40 19.82 4.47 -2.70
N TRP A 41 19.61 5.32 -1.69
CA TRP A 41 18.33 5.97 -1.43
C TRP A 41 17.88 6.85 -2.61
N ILE A 42 18.78 7.67 -3.19
CA ILE A 42 18.39 8.53 -4.33
C ILE A 42 18.14 7.72 -5.61
N TYR A 43 18.87 6.63 -5.85
CA TYR A 43 18.57 5.74 -6.98
C TYR A 43 17.20 5.12 -6.87
N TYR A 44 16.79 4.77 -5.65
CA TYR A 44 15.47 4.21 -5.42
C TYR A 44 14.35 5.23 -5.63
N HIS A 45 14.44 6.39 -4.96
CA HIS A 45 13.33 7.34 -4.91
C HIS A 45 13.22 8.27 -6.11
N GLU A 46 14.33 8.63 -6.76
CA GLU A 46 14.32 9.61 -7.85
C GLU A 46 14.53 8.96 -9.23
N GLU A 47 15.46 8.01 -9.34
CA GLU A 47 15.75 7.36 -10.62
C GLU A 47 14.86 6.13 -10.88
N GLY A 48 14.29 5.53 -9.81
CA GLY A 48 13.55 4.27 -9.89
C GLY A 48 14.42 3.06 -10.25
N ASP A 49 15.74 3.17 -10.15
CA ASP A 49 16.70 2.09 -10.42
C ASP A 49 16.87 1.24 -9.15
N ILE A 50 15.89 0.37 -8.91
CA ILE A 50 15.81 -0.48 -7.71
C ILE A 50 17.00 -1.45 -7.67
N GLU A 51 17.42 -2.00 -8.79
CA GLU A 51 18.56 -2.90 -8.88
C GLU A 51 19.86 -2.23 -8.45
N ALA A 52 20.18 -1.04 -8.98
CA ALA A 52 21.36 -0.29 -8.56
C ALA A 52 21.29 0.10 -7.07
N ALA A 53 20.10 0.48 -6.59
CA ALA A 53 19.89 0.78 -5.18
C ALA A 53 20.18 -0.45 -4.29
N ILE A 54 19.72 -1.65 -4.68
CA ILE A 54 19.96 -2.91 -3.96
C ILE A 54 21.46 -3.22 -3.90
N GLU A 55 22.20 -3.11 -5.01
CA GLU A 55 23.64 -3.39 -5.02
C GLU A 55 24.41 -2.52 -4.02
N LEU A 56 24.12 -1.22 -4.01
CA LEU A 56 24.74 -0.27 -3.08
C LEU A 56 24.34 -0.51 -1.62
N ALA A 57 23.05 -0.82 -1.36
CA ALA A 57 22.57 -1.10 -0.02
C ALA A 57 23.14 -2.42 0.54
N GLN A 58 23.30 -3.44 -0.31
CA GLN A 58 23.97 -4.70 0.05
C GLN A 58 25.43 -4.46 0.44
N GLU A 59 26.15 -3.62 -0.30
CA GLU A 59 27.52 -3.25 0.05
C GLU A 59 27.56 -2.48 1.38
N ALA A 60 26.63 -1.55 1.61
CA ALA A 60 26.54 -0.82 2.88
C ALA A 60 26.30 -1.76 4.06
N VAL A 61 25.39 -2.74 3.93
CA VAL A 61 25.10 -3.77 4.93
C VAL A 61 26.31 -4.68 5.17
N ALA A 62 27.09 -5.01 4.13
CA ALA A 62 28.28 -5.84 4.25
C ALA A 62 29.38 -5.18 5.11
N LEU A 63 29.38 -3.85 5.23
CA LEU A 63 30.26 -3.10 6.15
C LEU A 63 29.84 -3.24 7.63
N LYS A 64 28.76 -3.95 7.93
CA LYS A 64 28.20 -4.17 9.28
C LYS A 64 27.92 -2.84 10.01
N PRO A 65 27.02 -2.01 9.45
CA PRO A 65 26.71 -0.72 10.03
C PRO A 65 26.11 -0.89 11.43
N THR A 66 26.39 0.08 12.29
CA THR A 66 25.78 0.18 13.62
C THR A 66 24.44 0.92 13.60
N SER A 67 24.07 1.43 12.42
CA SER A 67 22.81 2.07 12.10
C SER A 67 21.84 1.08 11.47
N HIS A 68 20.56 1.20 11.77
CA HIS A 68 19.52 0.39 11.15
C HIS A 68 19.20 0.83 9.71
N PHE A 69 19.59 2.04 9.29
CA PHE A 69 19.20 2.64 8.00
C PHE A 69 19.54 1.79 6.79
N PRO A 70 20.77 1.28 6.63
CA PRO A 70 21.13 0.50 5.44
C PRO A 70 20.37 -0.83 5.40
N TYR A 71 20.11 -1.43 6.57
CA TYR A 71 19.29 -2.63 6.69
C TYR A 71 17.81 -2.35 6.36
N SER A 72 17.23 -1.27 6.89
CA SER A 72 15.84 -0.90 6.60
C SER A 72 15.64 -0.60 5.12
N LEU A 73 16.56 0.18 4.52
CA LEU A 73 16.53 0.51 3.09
C LEU A 73 16.65 -0.76 2.23
N LEU A 74 17.65 -1.62 2.48
CA LEU A 74 17.79 -2.87 1.74
C LEU A 74 16.55 -3.76 1.91
N GLY A 75 16.03 -3.87 3.12
CA GLY A 75 14.83 -4.67 3.41
C GLY A 75 13.59 -4.17 2.67
N GLU A 76 13.39 -2.85 2.61
CA GLU A 76 12.32 -2.22 1.84
C GLU A 76 12.45 -2.49 0.33
N LEU A 77 13.64 -2.31 -0.22
CA LEU A 77 13.93 -2.61 -1.64
C LEU A 77 13.65 -4.08 -1.97
N LEU A 78 14.02 -5.00 -1.07
CA LEU A 78 13.76 -6.43 -1.24
C LEU A 78 12.27 -6.77 -1.15
N VAL A 79 11.50 -6.09 -0.28
CA VAL A 79 10.03 -6.21 -0.24
C VAL A 79 9.40 -5.74 -1.55
N GLN A 80 9.87 -4.63 -2.11
CA GLN A 80 9.38 -4.12 -3.39
C GLN A 80 9.66 -5.07 -4.57
N MET A 81 10.80 -5.77 -4.52
CA MET A 81 11.16 -6.79 -5.51
C MET A 81 10.57 -8.17 -5.20
N GLU A 82 9.68 -8.28 -4.22
CA GLU A 82 9.05 -9.54 -3.79
C GLU A 82 10.06 -10.64 -3.37
N ARG A 83 11.26 -10.23 -2.92
CA ARG A 83 12.33 -11.12 -2.44
C ARG A 83 12.17 -11.39 -0.94
N TRP A 84 11.07 -12.06 -0.59
CA TRP A 84 10.56 -12.18 0.77
C TRP A 84 11.54 -12.81 1.77
N GLU A 85 12.21 -13.91 1.40
CA GLU A 85 13.15 -14.60 2.29
C GLU A 85 14.35 -13.71 2.63
N GLU A 86 14.90 -13.02 1.63
CA GLU A 86 16.04 -12.11 1.82
C GLU A 86 15.63 -10.88 2.62
N ALA A 87 14.47 -10.30 2.31
CA ALA A 87 13.90 -9.19 3.07
C ALA A 87 13.72 -9.57 4.55
N ALA A 88 13.21 -10.77 4.82
CA ALA A 88 12.96 -11.23 6.19
C ALA A 88 14.25 -11.31 7.03
N VAL A 89 15.36 -11.75 6.42
CA VAL A 89 16.67 -11.80 7.09
C VAL A 89 17.17 -10.39 7.39
N VAL A 90 17.23 -9.52 6.37
CA VAL A 90 17.80 -8.17 6.50
C VAL A 90 16.96 -7.29 7.45
N LEU A 91 15.63 -7.40 7.41
CA LEU A 91 14.76 -6.62 8.29
C LEU A 91 14.83 -7.13 9.75
N SER A 92 15.07 -8.43 9.95
CA SER A 92 15.34 -8.96 11.29
C SER A 92 16.63 -8.38 11.87
N ASP A 93 17.68 -8.26 11.05
CA ASP A 93 18.93 -7.59 11.43
C ASP A 93 18.70 -6.09 11.72
N SER A 94 17.90 -5.42 10.89
CA SER A 94 17.50 -4.02 11.10
C SER A 94 16.87 -3.80 12.48
N ILE A 95 15.86 -4.61 12.83
CA ILE A 95 15.18 -4.56 14.13
C ILE A 95 16.13 -4.89 15.29
N ALA A 96 17.10 -5.78 15.09
CA ALA A 96 18.09 -6.12 16.11
C ALA A 96 19.07 -4.97 16.40
N VAL A 97 19.36 -4.14 15.40
CA VAL A 97 20.16 -2.91 15.56
C VAL A 97 19.32 -1.82 16.24
N GLU A 98 18.21 -1.42 15.63
CA GLU A 98 17.25 -0.49 16.20
C GLU A 98 15.84 -0.79 15.66
N PRO A 99 14.87 -1.10 16.53
CA PRO A 99 13.49 -1.29 16.11
C PRO A 99 12.86 -0.02 15.55
N SER A 100 12.23 -0.11 14.38
CA SER A 100 11.40 0.95 13.80
C SER A 100 10.03 0.41 13.36
N LYS A 101 9.05 1.31 13.21
CA LYS A 101 7.71 0.93 12.69
C LYS A 101 7.83 0.38 11.27
N GLU A 102 8.66 1.00 10.45
CA GLU A 102 8.86 0.64 9.04
C GLU A 102 9.47 -0.76 8.92
N ALA A 103 10.50 -1.06 9.73
CA ALA A 103 11.13 -2.37 9.73
C ALA A 103 10.17 -3.47 10.22
N TYR A 104 9.36 -3.19 11.25
CA TYR A 104 8.32 -4.13 11.69
C TYR A 104 7.26 -4.38 10.60
N ASN A 105 6.75 -3.33 9.96
CA ASN A 105 5.75 -3.44 8.90
C ASN A 105 6.30 -4.23 7.70
N ASN A 106 7.49 -3.88 7.22
CA ASN A 106 8.08 -4.54 6.06
C ASN A 106 8.44 -6.00 6.36
N LEU A 107 8.88 -6.32 7.58
CA LEU A 107 9.12 -7.71 7.98
C LEU A 107 7.79 -8.49 8.07
N ALA A 108 6.73 -7.85 8.56
CA ALA A 108 5.40 -8.45 8.60
C ALA A 108 4.89 -8.80 7.20
N ILE A 109 5.10 -7.91 6.22
CA ILE A 109 4.77 -8.15 4.81
C ILE A 109 5.53 -9.35 4.26
N ALA A 110 6.86 -9.38 4.44
CA ALA A 110 7.66 -10.52 4.00
C ALA A 110 7.17 -11.83 4.63
N LYS A 111 6.88 -11.82 5.94
CA LYS A 111 6.35 -12.99 6.66
C LYS A 111 4.96 -13.41 6.19
N TYR A 112 4.09 -12.46 5.85
CA TYR A 112 2.77 -12.72 5.29
C TYR A 112 2.87 -13.48 3.96
N HIS A 113 3.70 -13.00 3.02
CA HIS A 113 3.90 -13.64 1.71
C HIS A 113 4.61 -14.99 1.80
N LEU A 114 5.41 -15.22 2.85
CA LEU A 114 5.99 -16.53 3.16
C LEU A 114 4.97 -17.51 3.80
N GLY A 115 3.74 -17.07 4.06
CA GLY A 115 2.69 -17.87 4.71
C GLY A 115 2.86 -18.01 6.23
N GLU A 116 3.76 -17.24 6.84
CA GLU A 116 4.02 -17.24 8.29
C GLU A 116 3.08 -16.28 9.02
N LEU A 117 1.76 -16.53 8.93
CA LEU A 117 0.69 -15.60 9.32
C LEU A 117 0.73 -15.19 10.80
N GLU A 118 1.06 -16.08 11.73
CA GLU A 118 1.14 -15.75 13.16
C GLU A 118 2.26 -14.73 13.44
N GLN A 119 3.40 -14.90 12.76
CA GLN A 119 4.52 -13.96 12.89
C GLN A 119 4.19 -12.64 12.22
N ALA A 120 3.59 -12.67 11.02
CA ALA A 120 3.14 -11.48 10.31
C ALA A 120 2.17 -10.66 11.17
N SER A 121 1.13 -11.30 11.72
CA SER A 121 0.16 -10.65 12.60
C SER A 121 0.81 -9.97 13.81
N ALA A 122 1.74 -10.66 14.48
CA ALA A 122 2.44 -10.12 15.64
C ALA A 122 3.36 -8.94 15.30
N LEU A 123 3.95 -8.93 14.10
CA LEU A 123 4.82 -7.86 13.62
C LEU A 123 4.02 -6.65 13.14
N PHE A 124 2.93 -6.84 12.40
CA PHE A 124 2.01 -5.76 12.03
C PHE A 124 1.49 -5.02 13.27
N LEU A 125 1.13 -5.75 14.33
CA LEU A 125 0.70 -5.13 15.59
C LEU A 125 1.77 -4.25 16.24
N LYS A 126 3.07 -4.53 16.03
CA LYS A 126 4.17 -3.70 16.58
C LYS A 126 4.37 -2.41 15.81
N SER A 127 4.00 -2.36 14.53
CA SER A 127 4.05 -1.13 13.72
C SER A 127 2.76 -0.31 13.78
N ALA A 128 1.65 -0.95 14.15
CA ALA A 128 0.31 -0.38 14.08
C ALA A 128 0.05 0.80 15.02
N GLY A 129 -0.59 1.84 14.48
CA GLY A 129 -1.41 2.80 15.20
C GLY A 129 -2.80 2.23 15.54
N PRO A 130 -3.71 3.08 16.05
CA PRO A 130 -5.06 2.66 16.39
C PRO A 130 -5.86 2.09 15.21
N SER A 131 -5.70 2.65 14.00
CA SER A 131 -6.57 2.30 12.85
C SER A 131 -5.91 2.47 11.49
N ASP A 132 -4.59 2.37 11.45
CA ASP A 132 -3.81 2.48 10.22
C ASP A 132 -3.79 1.17 9.41
N TYR A 133 -3.11 1.21 8.27
CA TYR A 133 -2.93 0.05 7.39
C TYR A 133 -2.21 -1.12 8.07
N ALA A 134 -1.36 -0.87 9.06
CA ALA A 134 -0.71 -1.94 9.81
C ALA A 134 -1.71 -2.62 10.77
N MET A 135 -2.60 -1.88 11.43
CA MET A 135 -3.70 -2.48 12.21
C MET A 135 -4.67 -3.25 11.30
N TYR A 136 -5.02 -2.70 10.14
CA TYR A 136 -5.82 -3.39 9.12
C TYR A 136 -5.19 -4.75 8.72
N SER A 137 -3.89 -4.75 8.44
CA SER A 137 -3.15 -5.97 8.06
C SER A 137 -3.06 -6.99 9.21
N HIS A 138 -2.90 -6.51 10.45
CA HIS A 138 -2.96 -7.36 11.65
C HIS A 138 -4.33 -8.05 11.79
N VAL A 139 -5.42 -7.30 11.64
CA VAL A 139 -6.79 -7.83 11.71
C VAL A 139 -7.04 -8.83 10.59
N HIS A 140 -6.64 -8.53 9.35
CA HIS A 140 -6.72 -9.47 8.23
C HIS A 140 -6.03 -10.80 8.56
N CYS A 141 -4.79 -10.76 9.07
CA CYS A 141 -4.08 -11.97 9.48
C CYS A 141 -4.82 -12.75 10.56
N LEU A 142 -5.41 -12.08 11.57
CA LEU A 142 -6.21 -12.75 12.59
C LEU A 142 -7.43 -13.46 12.00
N ILE A 143 -8.09 -12.87 11.00
CA ILE A 143 -9.22 -13.50 10.30
C ILE A 143 -8.76 -14.78 9.59
N GLN A 144 -7.66 -14.71 8.83
CA GLN A 144 -7.11 -15.86 8.11
C GLN A 144 -6.65 -16.99 9.05
N LEU A 145 -6.18 -16.65 10.26
CA LEU A 145 -5.85 -17.59 11.33
C LEU A 145 -7.08 -18.18 12.04
N GLY A 146 -8.30 -17.69 11.74
CA GLY A 146 -9.54 -18.10 12.39
C GLY A 146 -9.75 -17.47 13.77
N HIS A 147 -8.95 -16.48 14.16
CA HIS A 147 -9.08 -15.74 15.43
C HIS A 147 -10.15 -14.64 15.32
N THR A 148 -11.34 -15.00 14.87
CA THR A 148 -12.40 -14.06 14.47
C THR A 148 -12.93 -13.19 15.60
N ILE A 149 -12.96 -13.70 16.84
CA ILE A 149 -13.40 -12.93 18.02
C ILE A 149 -12.41 -11.80 18.31
N GLU A 150 -11.12 -12.10 18.28
CA GLU A 150 -10.07 -11.10 18.52
C GLU A 150 -10.02 -10.09 17.36
N ALA A 151 -10.07 -10.57 16.12
CA ALA A 151 -10.14 -9.74 14.93
C ALA A 151 -11.30 -8.73 15.01
N LYS A 152 -12.51 -9.21 15.35
CA LYS A 152 -13.68 -8.33 15.49
C LYS A 152 -13.48 -7.31 16.62
N HIS A 153 -12.99 -7.73 17.79
CA HIS A 153 -12.74 -6.80 18.89
C HIS A 153 -11.73 -5.70 18.53
N LYS A 154 -10.69 -6.05 17.76
CA LYS A 154 -9.71 -5.08 17.25
C LYS A 154 -10.35 -4.13 16.24
N LEU A 155 -11.14 -4.64 15.30
CA LEU A 155 -11.84 -3.86 14.29
C LEU A 155 -12.87 -2.90 14.89
N ASP A 156 -13.65 -3.37 15.88
CA ASP A 156 -14.63 -2.56 16.61
C ASP A 156 -13.98 -1.39 17.37
N ALA A 157 -12.67 -1.48 17.65
CA ALA A 157 -11.89 -0.45 18.34
C ALA A 157 -11.27 0.60 17.40
N PHE A 158 -11.56 0.55 16.10
CA PHE A 158 -11.00 1.52 15.15
C PHE A 158 -11.51 2.94 15.46
N LEU A 159 -10.59 3.91 15.43
CA LEU A 159 -10.80 5.32 15.66
C LEU A 159 -10.82 6.06 14.33
N GLU A 160 -12.00 6.49 13.89
CA GLU A 160 -12.17 7.26 12.65
C GLU A 160 -11.48 8.63 12.68
N SER A 161 -11.26 9.17 13.89
CA SER A 161 -10.57 10.45 14.07
C SER A 161 -9.05 10.32 14.05
N ASP A 162 -8.52 9.13 13.81
CA ASP A 162 -7.08 8.88 13.66
C ASP A 162 -6.59 9.54 12.36
N ASP A 163 -5.47 10.25 12.42
CA ASP A 163 -4.91 10.95 11.25
C ASP A 163 -4.51 9.95 10.16
N ASP A 164 -4.13 8.72 10.56
CA ASP A 164 -3.75 7.62 9.69
C ASP A 164 -4.90 6.60 9.48
N PHE A 165 -6.15 6.98 9.72
CA PHE A 165 -7.31 6.08 9.55
C PHE A 165 -7.33 5.46 8.16
N VAL A 166 -7.37 4.11 8.10
CA VAL A 166 -7.29 3.32 6.86
C VAL A 166 -8.43 3.60 5.85
N GLY A 167 -9.51 4.23 6.30
CA GLY A 167 -10.67 4.56 5.49
C GLY A 167 -11.80 3.55 5.61
N GLU A 168 -13.01 4.05 5.41
CA GLU A 168 -14.27 3.33 5.66
C GLU A 168 -14.45 2.09 4.79
N VAL A 169 -13.99 2.13 3.54
CA VAL A 169 -14.09 1.00 2.61
C VAL A 169 -13.25 -0.19 3.11
N HIS A 170 -12.02 0.04 3.55
CA HIS A 170 -11.17 -1.02 4.10
C HIS A 170 -11.75 -1.61 5.40
N VAL A 171 -12.33 -0.77 6.26
CA VAL A 171 -13.04 -1.25 7.46
C VAL A 171 -14.23 -2.14 7.07
N ALA A 172 -15.03 -1.73 6.08
CA ALA A 172 -16.15 -2.51 5.58
C ALA A 172 -15.72 -3.88 5.03
N GLU A 173 -14.58 -3.94 4.35
CA GLU A 173 -14.00 -5.17 3.80
C GLU A 173 -13.59 -6.16 4.89
N LEU A 174 -12.98 -5.70 5.99
CA LEU A 174 -12.67 -6.58 7.13
C LEU A 174 -13.94 -7.12 7.81
N TYR A 175 -14.99 -6.30 7.93
CA TYR A 175 -16.29 -6.79 8.43
C TYR A 175 -16.92 -7.81 7.47
N LEU A 176 -16.75 -7.65 6.16
CA LEU A 176 -17.17 -8.65 5.17
C LEU A 176 -16.42 -9.97 5.34
N GLU A 177 -15.10 -9.93 5.49
CA GLU A 177 -14.29 -11.14 5.73
C GLU A 177 -14.72 -11.87 7.03
N LEU A 178 -15.14 -11.12 8.06
CA LEU A 178 -15.71 -11.65 9.30
C LEU A 178 -17.17 -12.12 9.19
N ALA A 179 -17.79 -12.02 8.01
CA ALA A 179 -19.22 -12.26 7.78
C ALA A 179 -20.14 -11.39 8.66
N CYS A 180 -19.66 -10.23 9.11
CA CYS A 180 -20.41 -9.21 9.85
C CYS A 180 -21.08 -8.26 8.85
N PHE A 181 -22.06 -8.78 8.10
CA PHE A 181 -22.63 -8.09 6.93
C PHE A 181 -23.36 -6.79 7.28
N SER A 182 -23.93 -6.67 8.48
CA SER A 182 -24.64 -5.46 8.89
C SER A 182 -23.68 -4.30 9.14
N GLU A 183 -22.56 -4.57 9.82
CA GLU A 183 -21.49 -3.62 10.04
C GLU A 183 -20.81 -3.25 8.72
N ALA A 184 -20.48 -4.23 7.87
CA ALA A 184 -19.93 -3.97 6.54
C ALA A 184 -20.84 -3.05 5.71
N MET A 185 -22.13 -3.35 5.65
CA MET A 185 -23.13 -2.52 4.97
C MET A 185 -23.15 -1.09 5.50
N HIS A 186 -23.09 -0.91 6.82
CA HIS A 186 -23.03 0.42 7.43
C HIS A 186 -21.83 1.25 6.95
N TRP A 187 -20.64 0.65 6.96
CA TRP A 187 -19.42 1.33 6.53
C TRP A 187 -19.42 1.64 5.03
N PHE A 188 -19.86 0.71 4.19
CA PHE A 188 -19.99 0.98 2.75
C PHE A 188 -21.00 2.10 2.44
N GLU A 189 -22.16 2.10 3.08
CA GLU A 189 -23.17 3.14 2.87
C GLU A 189 -22.62 4.51 3.29
N LYS A 190 -21.87 4.57 4.39
CA LYS A 190 -21.18 5.78 4.83
C LYS A 190 -20.17 6.31 3.78
N SER A 191 -19.52 5.42 3.05
CA SER A 191 -18.56 5.76 1.98
C SER A 191 -19.21 6.18 0.65
N TRP A 192 -20.52 5.94 0.46
CA TRP A 192 -21.15 5.97 -0.86
C TRP A 192 -21.01 7.30 -1.60
N ASP A 193 -21.15 8.40 -0.86
CA ASP A 193 -21.16 9.76 -1.41
C ASP A 193 -19.78 10.43 -1.40
N THR A 194 -18.78 9.83 -0.75
CA THR A 194 -17.45 10.44 -0.56
C THR A 194 -16.36 9.77 -1.39
N TYR A 195 -16.49 8.48 -1.70
CA TYR A 195 -15.50 7.72 -2.45
C TYR A 195 -15.86 7.55 -3.93
N SER A 196 -14.83 7.42 -4.77
CA SER A 196 -15.01 7.00 -6.15
C SER A 196 -15.52 5.56 -6.21
N LYS A 197 -16.56 5.33 -7.03
CA LYS A 197 -17.28 4.06 -7.16
C LYS A 197 -16.51 3.10 -8.08
N SER A 198 -15.54 2.38 -7.53
CA SER A 198 -14.83 1.35 -8.28
C SER A 198 -15.61 0.02 -8.27
N PRO A 199 -15.53 -0.80 -9.33
CA PRO A 199 -16.24 -2.07 -9.41
C PRO A 199 -16.01 -2.99 -8.20
N ASP A 200 -14.79 -3.03 -7.68
CA ASP A 200 -14.40 -3.97 -6.62
C ASP A 200 -15.20 -3.76 -5.32
N TRP A 201 -15.20 -2.54 -4.78
CA TRP A 201 -15.88 -2.30 -3.50
C TRP A 201 -17.39 -2.14 -3.67
N VAL A 202 -17.88 -1.65 -4.81
CA VAL A 202 -19.33 -1.61 -5.10
C VAL A 202 -19.89 -3.03 -5.16
N CYS A 203 -19.18 -3.97 -5.80
CA CYS A 203 -19.62 -5.37 -5.83
C CYS A 203 -19.70 -5.96 -4.42
N ARG A 204 -18.72 -5.67 -3.57
CA ARG A 204 -18.68 -6.08 -2.16
C ARG A 204 -19.80 -5.41 -1.35
N TYR A 205 -20.13 -4.16 -1.64
CA TYR A 205 -21.23 -3.47 -1.00
C TYR A 205 -22.59 -4.09 -1.34
N ILE A 206 -22.87 -4.29 -2.65
CA ILE A 206 -24.09 -5.00 -3.09
C ILE A 206 -24.17 -6.39 -2.47
N TYR A 207 -23.03 -7.10 -2.36
CA TYR A 207 -22.98 -8.37 -1.66
C TYR A 207 -23.40 -8.26 -0.20
N ALA A 208 -22.87 -7.29 0.57
CA ALA A 208 -23.29 -7.03 1.94
C ALA A 208 -24.81 -6.77 2.03
N LEU A 209 -25.36 -5.93 1.14
CA LEU A 209 -26.80 -5.63 1.08
C LEU A 209 -27.66 -6.87 0.81
N VAL A 210 -27.23 -7.75 -0.10
CA VAL A 210 -27.95 -9.00 -0.36
C VAL A 210 -27.90 -9.94 0.85
N GLN A 211 -26.75 -10.05 1.53
CA GLN A 211 -26.63 -10.87 2.74
C GLN A 211 -27.48 -10.34 3.91
N THR A 212 -27.72 -9.03 3.99
CA THR A 212 -28.59 -8.41 5.00
C THR A 212 -30.06 -8.32 4.58
N ASN A 213 -30.43 -8.87 3.42
CA ASN A 213 -31.78 -8.81 2.84
C ASN A 213 -32.27 -7.37 2.54
N ALA A 214 -31.34 -6.43 2.32
CA ALA A 214 -31.61 -5.06 1.88
C ALA A 214 -31.71 -4.98 0.34
N MET A 215 -32.60 -5.78 -0.25
CA MET A 215 -32.68 -5.98 -1.70
C MET A 215 -33.04 -4.71 -2.48
N GLU A 216 -33.94 -3.88 -1.93
CA GLU A 216 -34.34 -2.61 -2.56
C GLU A 216 -33.12 -1.70 -2.76
N ARG A 217 -32.32 -1.52 -1.69
CA ARG A 217 -31.09 -0.73 -1.75
C ARG A 217 -30.06 -1.36 -2.68
N ALA A 218 -29.91 -2.68 -2.69
CA ALA A 218 -29.00 -3.36 -3.61
C ALA A 218 -29.34 -3.05 -5.08
N VAL A 219 -30.63 -3.08 -5.43
CA VAL A 219 -31.12 -2.75 -6.77
C VAL A 219 -30.87 -1.29 -7.10
N GLU A 220 -31.20 -0.36 -6.19
CA GLU A 220 -30.93 1.07 -6.38
C GLU A 220 -29.46 1.35 -6.70
N ILE A 221 -28.55 0.75 -5.93
CA ILE A 221 -27.10 0.89 -6.10
C ILE A 221 -26.65 0.33 -7.46
N ALA A 222 -27.14 -0.85 -7.82
CA ALA A 222 -26.83 -1.45 -9.13
C ALA A 222 -27.35 -0.58 -10.29
N GLU A 223 -28.59 -0.09 -10.21
CA GLU A 223 -29.19 0.77 -11.22
C GLU A 223 -28.46 2.12 -11.35
N GLU A 224 -28.03 2.71 -10.23
CA GLU A 224 -27.21 3.92 -10.24
C GLU A 224 -25.89 3.68 -10.99
N CYS A 225 -25.17 2.59 -10.68
CA CYS A 225 -23.94 2.23 -11.36
C CYS A 225 -24.14 1.92 -12.85
N ILE A 226 -25.21 1.20 -13.20
CA ILE A 226 -25.55 0.91 -14.60
C ILE A 226 -25.82 2.20 -15.38
N ARG A 227 -26.55 3.15 -14.79
CA ARG A 227 -26.82 4.45 -15.41
C ARG A 227 -25.54 5.25 -15.60
N LEU A 228 -24.69 5.37 -14.57
CA LEU A 228 -23.41 6.07 -14.68
C LEU A 228 -22.54 5.48 -15.79
N LYS A 229 -22.44 4.15 -15.89
CA LYS A 229 -21.69 3.51 -16.96
C LYS A 229 -22.32 3.72 -18.33
N GLN A 230 -23.65 3.78 -18.42
CA GLN A 230 -24.33 4.10 -19.66
C GLN A 230 -24.04 5.53 -20.11
N ASP A 231 -24.08 6.49 -19.19
CA ASP A 231 -23.75 7.89 -19.46
C ASP A 231 -22.28 8.02 -19.93
N ASP A 232 -21.33 7.36 -19.24
CA ASP A 232 -19.91 7.32 -19.64
C ASP A 232 -19.71 6.73 -21.06
N ILE A 233 -20.49 5.71 -21.43
CA ILE A 233 -20.45 5.09 -22.76
C ILE A 233 -20.94 6.07 -23.83
N GLU A 234 -22.06 6.74 -23.57
CA GLU A 234 -22.66 7.69 -24.52
C GLU A 234 -21.73 8.90 -24.73
N GLU A 235 -21.11 9.40 -23.67
CA GLU A 235 -20.12 10.48 -23.73
C GLU A 235 -18.90 10.06 -24.57
N ALA A 236 -18.29 8.90 -24.27
CA ALA A 236 -17.13 8.41 -25.00
C ALA A 236 -17.43 8.11 -26.49
N GLN A 237 -18.66 7.72 -26.81
CA GLN A 237 -19.09 7.52 -28.21
C GLN A 237 -19.28 8.83 -28.96
N ALA A 238 -19.71 9.89 -28.27
CA ALA A 238 -19.95 11.21 -28.85
C ALA A 238 -18.67 12.05 -29.01
N GLU A 239 -17.62 11.72 -28.26
CA GLU A 239 -16.32 12.40 -28.34
C GLU A 239 -15.63 12.15 -29.70
N ASP A 240 -15.05 13.19 -30.31
CA ASP A 240 -14.30 13.05 -31.55
C ASP A 240 -12.90 12.45 -31.28
N CYS A 241 -12.43 11.55 -32.15
CA CYS A 241 -11.10 10.95 -32.04
C CYS A 241 -9.99 11.91 -32.50
N ASP A 242 -8.83 11.87 -31.85
CA ASP A 242 -7.63 12.62 -32.21
C ASP A 242 -6.35 11.78 -32.12
N GLU A 243 -5.17 12.42 -32.09
CA GLU A 243 -3.86 11.73 -32.03
C GLU A 243 -3.61 11.03 -30.69
N ASN A 244 -4.23 11.47 -29.59
CA ASN A 244 -4.10 10.92 -28.24
C ASN A 244 -5.32 10.07 -27.84
N TRP A 245 -6.43 10.20 -28.56
CA TRP A 245 -7.65 9.41 -28.40
C TRP A 245 -8.04 8.78 -29.73
N THR A 246 -7.42 7.65 -30.04
CA THR A 246 -7.66 6.98 -31.33
C THR A 246 -8.98 6.22 -31.32
N GLU A 247 -9.48 5.86 -32.51
CA GLU A 247 -10.66 4.99 -32.62
C GLU A 247 -10.45 3.64 -31.91
N SER A 248 -9.22 3.14 -31.88
CA SER A 248 -8.89 1.91 -31.15
C SER A 248 -9.01 2.10 -29.64
N ASP A 249 -8.54 3.23 -29.11
CA ASP A 249 -8.62 3.55 -27.69
C ASP A 249 -10.07 3.71 -27.24
N LYS A 250 -10.87 4.43 -28.05
CA LYS A 250 -12.31 4.58 -27.83
C LYS A 250 -13.02 3.23 -27.80
N VAL A 251 -12.80 2.38 -28.79
CA VAL A 251 -13.41 1.04 -28.83
C VAL A 251 -13.02 0.22 -27.59
N ALA A 252 -11.75 0.26 -27.19
CA ALA A 252 -11.29 -0.46 -25.99
C ALA A 252 -11.93 0.08 -24.71
N TYR A 253 -12.01 1.40 -24.55
CA TYR A 253 -12.62 2.06 -23.40
C TYR A 253 -14.12 1.77 -23.30
N VAL A 254 -14.86 1.96 -24.39
CA VAL A 254 -16.31 1.65 -24.44
C VAL A 254 -16.56 0.16 -24.17
N THR A 255 -15.73 -0.74 -24.71
CA THR A 255 -15.84 -2.17 -24.43
C THR A 255 -15.64 -2.47 -22.94
N ARG A 256 -14.66 -1.83 -22.29
CA ARG A 256 -14.46 -1.97 -20.83
C ARG A 256 -15.67 -1.50 -20.04
N LEU A 257 -16.22 -0.33 -20.37
CA LEU A 257 -17.42 0.20 -19.70
C LEU A 257 -18.65 -0.71 -19.92
N GLN A 258 -18.82 -1.25 -21.13
CA GLN A 258 -19.90 -2.21 -21.43
C GLN A 258 -19.77 -3.48 -20.59
N ASN A 259 -18.55 -4.00 -20.41
CA ASN A 259 -18.31 -5.13 -19.54
C ASN A 259 -18.63 -4.80 -18.08
N GLU A 260 -18.15 -3.66 -17.55
CA GLU A 260 -18.47 -3.21 -16.19
C GLU A 260 -19.98 -3.03 -15.97
N LYS A 261 -20.68 -2.43 -16.93
CA LYS A 261 -22.14 -2.28 -16.90
C LYS A 261 -22.83 -3.63 -16.85
N THR A 262 -22.42 -4.57 -17.72
CA THR A 262 -22.95 -5.93 -17.76
C THR A 262 -22.73 -6.66 -16.43
N GLU A 263 -21.57 -6.48 -15.80
CA GLU A 263 -21.30 -7.05 -14.48
C GLU A 263 -22.35 -6.59 -13.46
N TYR A 264 -22.68 -5.29 -13.40
CA TYR A 264 -23.73 -4.78 -12.50
C TYR A 264 -25.14 -5.29 -12.84
N GLU A 265 -25.50 -5.40 -14.12
CA GLU A 265 -26.80 -5.92 -14.56
C GLU A 265 -27.10 -7.34 -14.04
N TYR A 266 -26.07 -8.19 -13.97
CA TYR A 266 -26.21 -9.58 -13.51
C TYR A 266 -25.72 -9.83 -12.08
N LEU A 267 -25.12 -8.82 -11.41
CA LEU A 267 -24.44 -9.00 -10.13
C LEU A 267 -25.36 -9.56 -9.04
N ILE A 268 -26.52 -8.93 -8.82
CA ILE A 268 -27.47 -9.37 -7.77
C ILE A 268 -27.95 -10.79 -8.02
N GLN A 269 -28.26 -11.12 -9.29
CA GLN A 269 -28.64 -12.47 -9.68
C GLN A 269 -27.53 -13.48 -9.39
N ARG A 270 -26.29 -13.16 -9.76
CA ARG A 270 -25.12 -14.02 -9.50
C ARG A 270 -24.90 -14.22 -8.01
N ILE A 271 -24.96 -13.15 -7.21
CA ILE A 271 -24.82 -13.22 -5.75
C ILE A 271 -25.90 -14.13 -5.17
N SER A 272 -27.15 -13.98 -5.62
CA SER A 272 -28.27 -14.83 -5.21
C SER A 272 -28.08 -16.30 -5.60
N GLN A 273 -27.25 -16.58 -6.60
CA GLN A 273 -26.86 -17.93 -7.03
C GLN A 273 -25.59 -18.46 -6.33
N GLY A 274 -25.05 -17.72 -5.35
CA GLY A 274 -23.89 -18.12 -4.55
C GLY A 274 -22.57 -17.51 -5.01
N TYR A 275 -22.57 -16.57 -5.96
CA TYR A 275 -21.35 -15.80 -6.26
C TYR A 275 -20.96 -14.94 -5.06
N VAL A 276 -19.69 -15.04 -4.66
CA VAL A 276 -19.08 -14.19 -3.65
C VAL A 276 -18.05 -13.32 -4.36
N PRO A 277 -18.16 -11.98 -4.30
CA PRO A 277 -17.15 -11.10 -4.88
C PRO A 277 -15.76 -11.42 -4.31
N PRO A 278 -14.73 -11.51 -5.15
CA PRO A 278 -13.39 -11.79 -4.68
C PRO A 278 -12.90 -10.65 -3.78
N PHE A 279 -12.15 -11.01 -2.75
CA PHE A 279 -11.39 -10.08 -1.92
C PHE A 279 -9.90 -10.23 -2.26
N LYS A 280 -9.23 -9.11 -2.54
CA LYS A 280 -7.79 -9.08 -2.81
C LYS A 280 -7.12 -8.23 -1.76
N PHE A 281 -6.55 -8.88 -0.76
CA PHE A 281 -5.69 -8.22 0.21
C PHE A 281 -4.40 -7.75 -0.48
N THR A 282 -4.06 -6.48 -0.29
CA THR A 282 -2.81 -5.90 -0.78
C THR A 282 -2.04 -5.31 0.38
N THR A 283 -0.73 -5.55 0.38
CA THR A 283 0.21 -4.96 1.34
C THR A 283 0.96 -3.81 0.68
N SER A 284 1.21 -2.73 1.42
CA SER A 284 2.09 -1.64 1.01
C SER A 284 3.30 -1.59 1.94
N SER A 285 4.51 -1.53 1.37
CA SER A 285 5.69 -1.30 2.19
C SER A 285 5.60 0.06 2.87
N SER A 286 6.17 0.14 4.06
CA SER A 286 6.31 1.38 4.82
C SER A 286 7.72 1.91 4.58
N SER A 287 7.82 3.21 4.34
CA SER A 287 9.07 3.88 4.00
C SER A 287 9.35 5.05 4.92
N LYS A 288 10.64 5.38 5.08
CA LYS A 288 11.11 6.57 5.77
C LYS A 288 12.36 7.11 5.08
N CYS A 289 12.73 8.33 5.45
CA CYS A 289 14.00 8.91 5.01
C CYS A 289 15.19 8.22 5.70
N TYR A 290 15.87 7.31 4.99
CA TYR A 290 17.09 6.65 5.45
C TYR A 290 18.37 7.38 5.01
N LEU A 291 18.29 8.69 4.75
CA LEU A 291 19.44 9.51 4.39
C LEU A 291 20.24 9.93 5.63
N PHE A 292 21.51 9.56 5.66
CA PHE A 292 22.48 10.05 6.63
C PHE A 292 22.72 11.55 6.44
N GLY A 293 22.36 12.35 7.44
CA GLY A 293 22.51 13.80 7.46
C GLY A 293 21.29 14.60 7.00
N CYS A 294 20.13 13.95 6.79
CA CYS A 294 18.89 14.65 6.47
C CYS A 294 18.41 15.50 7.65
N SER A 295 18.28 16.81 7.45
CA SER A 295 17.96 17.75 8.53
C SER A 295 16.48 17.69 8.97
N ARG A 296 15.60 17.17 8.12
CA ARG A 296 14.15 17.23 8.29
C ARG A 296 13.59 16.25 9.34
N HIS A 297 14.31 15.18 9.66
CA HIS A 297 13.75 14.05 10.43
C HIS A 297 14.44 13.76 11.78
N SER A 298 15.37 14.61 12.23
CA SER A 298 15.95 14.61 13.60
C SER A 298 16.39 13.26 14.21
N HIS A 299 16.89 12.31 13.42
CA HIS A 299 17.46 11.06 13.90
C HIS A 299 18.73 11.25 14.76
N PRO A 300 18.95 10.36 15.75
CA PRO A 300 20.12 10.39 16.63
C PRO A 300 21.45 10.28 15.88
N GLU A 301 21.44 9.62 14.73
CA GLU A 301 22.61 9.41 13.86
C GLU A 301 22.99 10.66 13.06
N TYR A 302 22.26 11.76 13.23
CA TYR A 302 22.50 13.05 12.56
C TYR A 302 23.43 14.00 13.33
N ARG A 303 24.32 13.47 14.19
CA ARG A 303 25.30 14.31 14.89
C ARG A 303 26.68 14.15 14.24
N ASP A 304 27.18 15.28 13.73
CA ASP A 304 28.44 15.49 13.00
C ASP A 304 29.64 14.69 13.53
#